data_AF-A0A957J8E7-F1
#
_entry.id   AF-A0A957J8E7-F1
#
_cell.length_a   1.000
_cell.length_b   1.000
_cell.length_c   1.000
_cell.angle_alpha   90.00
_cell.angle_beta   90.00
_cell.angle_gamma   90.00
#
_symmetry.space_group_name_H-M   'P 1'
#
loop_
_entity.id
_entity.type
_entity.pdbx_description
1 polymer ?
#
loop_
_entity_poly.entity_id
_entity_poly.type
_entity_poly.pdbx_seq_one_letter_code
_entity_poly.pdbx_strand_id
1 'polypeptide(L)' 'MPHTHITAVILAAGQSTRMGQAKLLLTWAGTTILDETIAQVQASTAERLLLVSGSYREAVEAIATQRG' A
#
# COMPACT_ATOMS: atom_id res chain seq x y z
N MET A 1 7.12 31.06 -2.88
CA MET A 1 7.69 29.70 -2.76
C MET A 1 7.01 28.82 -3.79
N PRO A 2 7.72 28.11 -4.67
CA PRO A 2 7.07 27.15 -5.56
C PRO A 2 6.34 26.10 -4.74
N HIS A 3 5.12 25.74 -5.14
CA HIS A 3 4.40 24.61 -4.55
C HIS A 3 5.03 23.32 -5.07
N THR A 4 5.58 22.51 -4.16
CA THR A 4 6.09 21.17 -4.48
C THR A 4 5.00 20.16 -4.22
N HIS A 5 4.41 19.62 -5.29
CA HIS A 5 3.44 18.54 -5.18
C HIS A 5 4.15 17.19 -5.05
N ILE A 6 3.91 16.48 -3.95
CA ILE A 6 4.50 15.16 -3.68
C ILE A 6 3.43 14.08 -3.86
N THR A 7 3.69 13.11 -4.73
CA THR A 7 2.87 11.91 -4.89
C THR A 7 3.66 10.68 -4.45
N ALA A 8 3.08 9.89 -3.55
CA ALA A 8 3.64 8.61 -3.14
C ALA A 8 3.10 7.47 -4.00
N VAL A 9 3.95 6.48 -4.30
CA VAL A 9 3.58 5.28 -5.06
C VAL A 9 3.88 4.04 -4.22
N ILE A 10 2.85 3.24 -3.92
CA ILE A 10 3.00 1.94 -3.26
C ILE A 10 2.92 0.84 -4.33
N LEU A 11 3.98 0.05 -4.45
CA LEU A 11 4.06 -1.07 -5.39
C LEU A 11 3.63 -2.38 -4.71
N ALA A 12 2.37 -2.75 -4.87
CA ALA A 12 1.74 -3.93 -4.27
C ALA A 12 1.40 -5.04 -5.29
N ALA A 13 2.00 -5.00 -6.48
CA ALA A 13 1.70 -5.91 -7.59
C ALA A 13 2.47 -7.25 -7.56
N GLY A 14 3.39 -7.45 -6.63
CA GLY A 14 4.32 -8.58 -6.61
C GLY A 14 3.68 -9.95 -6.34
N GLN A 15 4.21 -10.99 -6.98
CA GLN A 15 3.73 -12.39 -6.87
C GLN A 15 4.13 -13.10 -5.56
N SER A 16 5.09 -12.55 -4.81
CA SER A 16 5.59 -13.14 -3.54
C SER A 16 6.00 -14.62 -3.62
N THR A 17 6.55 -15.06 -4.76
CA THR A 17 6.81 -16.48 -5.09
C THR A 17 7.70 -17.23 -4.09
N ARG A 18 8.68 -16.55 -3.49
CA ARG A 18 9.56 -17.14 -2.47
C ARG A 18 8.89 -17.35 -1.10
N MET A 19 7.88 -16.54 -0.78
CA MET A 19 7.15 -16.64 0.50
C MET A 19 5.91 -17.54 0.41
N GLY A 20 5.46 -17.89 -0.81
CA GLY A 20 4.26 -18.70 -1.03
C GLY A 20 2.93 -17.99 -0.73
N GLN A 21 2.98 -16.78 -0.16
CA GLN A 21 1.84 -15.95 0.19
C GLN A 21 2.20 -14.47 -0.02
N ALA A 22 1.19 -13.63 -0.28
CA ALA A 22 1.40 -12.21 -0.52
C ALA A 22 2.00 -11.51 0.70
N LYS A 23 3.28 -11.08 0.60
CA LYS A 23 4.00 -10.47 1.73
C LYS A 23 3.23 -9.31 2.36
N LEU A 24 2.60 -8.46 1.53
CA LEU A 24 1.88 -7.27 2.00
C LEU A 24 0.55 -7.59 2.72
N LEU A 25 -0.01 -8.79 2.54
CA LEU A 25 -1.23 -9.22 3.24
C LEU A 25 -0.94 -9.84 4.62
N LEU A 26 0.33 -10.01 4.98
CA LEU A 26 0.70 -10.56 6.27
C LEU A 26 0.37 -9.60 7.40
N THR A 27 -0.05 -10.18 8.53
CA THR A 27 -0.34 -9.43 9.74
C THR A 27 0.95 -8.95 10.40
N TRP A 28 1.01 -7.66 10.71
CA TRP A 28 2.05 -7.01 11.49
C TRP A 28 1.41 -5.93 12.37
N ALA A 29 1.80 -5.90 13.65
CA ALA A 29 1.30 -4.92 14.64
C ALA A 29 -0.24 -4.82 14.74
N GLY A 30 -0.97 -5.93 14.50
CA GLY A 30 -2.43 -5.97 14.60
C GLY A 30 -3.19 -5.56 13.33
N THR A 31 -2.48 -5.16 12.26
CA THR A 31 -3.05 -4.94 10.93
C THR A 31 -2.23 -5.66 9.86
N THR A 32 -2.46 -5.44 8.55
CA THR A 32 -1.59 -5.95 7.48
C THR A 32 -0.42 -5.02 7.21
N ILE A 33 0.68 -5.56 6.67
CA ILE A 33 1.81 -4.73 6.23
C ILE A 33 1.36 -3.67 5.22
N LEU A 34 0.44 -4.00 4.30
CA LEU A 34 -0.13 -3.04 3.35
C LEU A 34 -0.86 -1.90 4.04
N ASP A 35 -1.73 -2.24 4.98
CA ASP A 35 -2.57 -1.29 5.71
C ASP A 35 -1.72 -0.30 6.51
N GLU A 36 -0.69 -0.79 7.21
CA GLU A 36 0.27 0.05 7.91
C GLU A 36 1.12 0.89 6.95
N THR A 37 1.50 0.37 5.79
CA THR A 37 2.23 1.15 4.77
C THR A 37 1.38 2.30 4.25
N ILE A 38 0.09 2.07 3.97
CA ILE A 38 -0.85 3.12 3.56
C ILE A 38 -0.99 4.16 4.67
N ALA A 39 -1.12 3.73 5.93
CA ALA A 39 -1.20 4.62 7.08
C ALA A 39 0.00 5.58 7.17
N GLN A 40 1.21 5.04 7.04
CA GLN A 40 2.45 5.83 7.12
C GLN A 40 2.56 6.84 5.97
N VAL A 41 2.12 6.46 4.76
CA VAL A 41 2.10 7.39 3.62
C VAL A 41 1.05 8.48 3.81
N GLN A 42 -0.15 8.13 4.29
CA GLN A 42 -1.21 9.10 4.61
C GLN A 42 -0.79 10.07 5.72
N ALA A 43 0.08 9.65 6.64
CA ALA A 43 0.66 10.51 7.68
C ALA A 43 1.84 11.37 7.21
N SER A 44 2.33 11.19 5.97
CA SER A 44 3.45 11.93 5.42
C SER A 44 3.02 13.27 4.77
N THR A 45 3.97 14.00 4.19
CA THR A 45 3.67 15.23 3.42
C THR A 45 3.21 14.94 1.99
N ALA A 46 2.98 13.67 1.61
CA ALA A 46 2.47 13.32 0.30
C ALA A 46 1.00 13.75 0.16
N GLU A 47 0.69 14.45 -0.93
CA GLU A 47 -0.67 14.94 -1.20
C GLU A 47 -1.53 13.90 -1.91
N ARG A 48 -0.87 12.93 -2.58
CA ARG A 48 -1.53 11.89 -3.36
C ARG A 48 -0.85 10.55 -3.12
N LEU A 49 -1.67 9.51 -3.13
CA LEU A 49 -1.25 8.12 -3.07
C LEU A 49 -1.68 7.42 -4.36
N LEU A 50 -0.75 6.75 -5.04
CA LEU A 50 -1.06 5.78 -6.09
C LEU A 50 -0.69 4.38 -5.60
N LEU A 51 -1.67 3.49 -5.55
CA LEU A 51 -1.44 2.07 -5.28
C LEU A 51 -1.41 1.30 -6.59
N VAL A 52 -0.35 0.52 -6.80
CA VAL A 52 -0.23 -0.38 -7.95
C VAL A 52 -0.50 -1.80 -7.49
N SER A 53 -1.66 -2.35 -7.87
CA SER A 53 -2.08 -3.73 -7.58
C SER A 53 -1.65 -4.69 -8.71
N GLY A 54 -1.77 -6.01 -8.48
CA GLY A 54 -1.36 -7.02 -9.46
C GLY A 54 -1.74 -8.42 -9.05
N SER A 55 -0.76 -9.28 -8.80
CA SER A 55 -0.92 -10.72 -8.51
C SER A 55 -2.00 -11.07 -7.48
N TYR A 56 -2.17 -10.22 -6.46
CA TYR A 56 -3.16 -10.37 -5.39
C TYR A 56 -4.15 -9.20 -5.39
N ARG A 57 -4.54 -8.75 -6.58
CA ARG A 57 -5.31 -7.52 -6.81
C ARG A 57 -6.51 -7.38 -5.87
N GLU A 58 -7.38 -8.39 -5.83
CA GLU A 58 -8.63 -8.31 -5.06
C GLU A 58 -8.39 -8.03 -3.58
N ALA A 59 -7.49 -8.78 -2.95
CA ALA A 59 -7.15 -8.59 -1.54
C ALA A 59 -6.44 -7.26 -1.28
N VAL A 60 -5.54 -6.85 -2.17
CA VAL A 60 -4.83 -5.57 -2.08
C VAL A 60 -5.79 -4.39 -2.20
N GLU A 61 -6.69 -4.41 -3.19
CA GLU A 61 -7.67 -3.34 -3.43
C GLU A 61 -8.76 -3.29 -2.36
N ALA A 62 -9.12 -4.42 -1.76
CA ALA A 62 -10.06 -4.45 -0.64
C ALA A 62 -9.51 -3.70 0.58
N ILE A 63 -8.23 -3.92 0.94
CA ILE A 63 -7.57 -3.18 2.02
C ILE A 63 -7.48 -1.70 1.68
N ALA A 64 -7.09 -1.37 0.45
CA ALA A 64 -6.96 0.02 0.02
C ALA A 64 -8.29 0.78 0.05
N THR A 65 -9.38 0.16 -0.41
CA THR A 65 -10.71 0.79 -0.46
C THR A 65 -11.25 1.11 0.94
N GLN A 66 -10.86 0.36 1.97
CA GLN A 66 -11.24 0.64 3.36
C GLN A 66 -10.58 1.92 3.91
N ARG A 67 -9.50 2.39 3.27
CA ARG A 67 -8.70 3.56 3.70
C ARG A 67 -9.09 4.87 3.01
N GLY A 68 -9.99 4.83 2.02
CA GLY A 68 -10.34 5.98 1.16
C GLY A 68 -9.25 6.35 0.17
#